data_AF-A0A0F2RX09-F1
#
_entry.id   AF-A0A0F2RX09-F1
#
_cell.length_a   1.000
_cell.length_b   1.000
_cell.length_c   1.000
_cell.angle_alpha   90.00
_cell.angle_beta   90.00
_cell.angle_gamma   90.00
#
_symmetry.space_group_name_H-M   'P 1'
#
loop_
_entity.id
_entity.type
_entity.pdbx_description
1 polymer ?
#
loop_
_entity_poly.entity_id
_entity_poly.type
_entity_poly.pdbx_seq_one_letter_code
_entity_poly.pdbx_strand_id
1 'polypeptide(L)'
;MRIPTPTGAAPQLDDARWINPELHGWWVGRDFHIAVDVATGALKHYESFLRHFHACYHPQYNGNQPVIHPQPAGIAVTDTGATFVGWHAITLIRVGLDPTGQMRVYFFNPNNDSGQDWGHGIVVSTQGSGERFGEGSLPFEDFAARLYLFHDDGLTPLPTVPVPDDQIVSIATKGRKSWAAGRIDLCPTTPQ
;
A
#
# COMPACT_ATOMS: atom_id res chain seq x y z
N MET A 1 7.12 51.81 -11.75
CA MET A 1 7.87 50.54 -11.71
C MET A 1 6.84 49.43 -11.55
N ARG A 2 6.59 48.63 -12.60
CA ARG A 2 5.57 47.57 -12.61
C ARG A 2 6.11 46.34 -11.90
N ILE A 3 5.33 45.76 -10.98
CA ILE A 3 5.61 44.47 -10.34
C ILE A 3 5.30 43.37 -11.36
N PRO A 4 6.21 42.41 -11.62
CA PRO A 4 5.92 41.30 -12.54
C PRO A 4 4.95 40.31 -11.90
N THR A 5 3.97 39.87 -12.67
CA THR A 5 3.06 38.76 -12.33
C THR A 5 3.85 37.45 -12.32
N PRO A 6 3.78 36.61 -11.27
CA PRO A 6 4.38 35.28 -11.32
C PRO A 6 3.57 34.41 -12.29
N THR A 7 4.17 34.10 -13.44
CA THR A 7 3.77 32.99 -14.30
C THR A 7 4.48 31.76 -13.75
N GLY A 8 3.77 30.90 -13.03
CA GLY A 8 4.33 29.69 -12.45
C GLY A 8 3.23 28.69 -12.20
N ALA A 9 3.41 27.47 -12.69
CA ALA A 9 2.54 26.34 -12.42
C ALA A 9 2.32 26.19 -10.91
N ALA A 10 1.09 25.87 -10.51
CA ALA A 10 0.75 25.61 -9.12
C ALA A 10 1.69 24.51 -8.57
N PRO A 11 2.30 24.70 -7.40
CA PRO A 11 3.10 23.66 -6.78
C PRO A 11 2.18 22.46 -6.52
N GLN A 12 2.58 21.31 -7.06
CA GLN A 12 1.94 20.03 -6.78
C GLN A 12 2.06 19.79 -5.27
N LEU A 13 0.93 19.83 -4.55
CA LEU A 13 0.91 19.57 -3.11
C LEU A 13 1.30 18.10 -2.88
N ASP A 14 2.58 17.91 -2.60
CA ASP A 14 3.08 16.77 -1.86
C ASP A 14 2.70 17.02 -0.39
N ASP A 15 1.56 16.49 0.05
CA ASP A 15 1.07 16.67 1.43
C ASP A 15 1.78 15.75 2.42
N ALA A 16 2.36 14.63 1.96
CA ALA A 16 2.99 13.65 2.83
C ALA A 16 4.45 14.00 3.21
N ARG A 17 5.16 14.83 2.42
CA ARG A 17 6.43 15.47 2.88
C ARG A 17 6.26 16.45 4.05
N TRP A 18 5.03 16.91 4.34
CA TRP A 18 4.75 17.85 5.43
C TRP A 18 4.33 17.17 6.74
N ILE A 19 4.29 15.84 6.76
CA ILE A 19 4.18 15.10 8.01
C ILE A 19 5.54 15.20 8.70
N ASN A 20 5.54 15.84 9.89
CA ASN A 20 6.76 16.08 10.65
C ASN A 20 7.48 14.75 10.93
N PRO A 21 8.73 14.56 10.45
CA PRO A 21 9.50 13.34 10.69
C PRO A 21 9.70 13.03 12.17
N GLU A 22 9.63 14.03 13.06
CA GLU A 22 9.73 13.87 14.52
C GLU A 22 8.45 13.31 15.16
N LEU A 23 7.33 13.32 14.44
CA LEU A 23 6.09 12.61 14.84
C LEU A 23 6.09 11.15 14.39
N HIS A 24 7.14 10.75 13.67
CA HIS A 24 7.43 9.38 13.31
C HIS A 24 8.72 8.95 14.01
N GLY A 25 8.82 7.68 14.39
CA GLY A 25 10.09 7.20 14.92
C GLY A 25 11.19 7.36 13.87
N TRP A 26 12.45 7.55 14.30
CA TRP A 26 13.61 7.70 13.41
C TRP A 26 13.76 6.55 12.38
N TRP A 27 13.07 5.44 12.60
CA TRP A 27 13.03 4.22 11.78
C TRP A 27 11.97 4.24 10.66
N VAL A 28 11.11 5.26 10.59
CA VAL A 28 10.11 5.36 9.52
C VAL A 28 10.76 5.83 8.23
N GLY A 29 10.46 5.12 7.15
CA GLY A 29 10.96 5.47 5.82
C GLY A 29 10.61 6.90 5.41
N ARG A 30 11.61 7.63 4.90
CA ARG A 30 11.45 9.04 4.52
C ARG A 30 10.80 9.20 3.15
N ASP A 31 10.95 8.19 2.31
CA ASP A 31 10.25 8.10 1.04
C ASP A 31 8.91 7.39 1.27
N PHE A 32 7.93 7.73 0.44
CA PHE A 32 6.63 7.08 0.44
C PHE A 32 6.13 6.93 -0.98
N HIS A 33 5.33 5.89 -1.19
CA HIS A 33 4.64 5.64 -2.45
C HIS A 33 3.15 5.81 -2.21
N ILE A 34 2.47 6.44 -3.16
CA ILE A 34 1.01 6.64 -3.14
C ILE A 34 0.40 6.25 -4.48
N ALA A 35 -0.69 5.48 -4.44
CA ALA A 35 -1.38 4.94 -5.62
C ALA A 35 -2.38 5.93 -6.26
N VAL A 36 -2.65 7.05 -5.59
CA VAL A 36 -3.62 8.07 -6.01
C VAL A 36 -2.96 9.43 -6.12
N ASP A 37 -3.44 10.24 -7.06
CA ASP A 37 -3.17 11.66 -7.08
C ASP A 37 -3.98 12.36 -5.97
N VAL A 38 -3.31 13.08 -5.07
CA VAL A 38 -3.92 13.65 -3.87
C VAL A 38 -5.00 14.69 -4.21
N ALA A 39 -4.80 15.47 -5.29
CA ALA A 39 -5.70 16.54 -5.67
C ALA A 39 -6.99 16.01 -6.33
N THR A 40 -6.88 14.97 -7.15
CA THR A 40 -8.00 14.46 -7.97
C THR A 40 -8.60 13.16 -7.44
N GLY A 41 -7.87 12.42 -6.60
CA GLY A 41 -8.22 11.06 -6.20
C GLY A 41 -8.11 10.03 -7.33
N ALA A 42 -7.62 10.40 -8.51
CA ALA A 42 -7.43 9.49 -9.63
C ALA A 42 -6.29 8.49 -9.34
N LEU A 43 -6.37 7.29 -9.90
CA LEU A 43 -5.26 6.33 -9.83
C LEU A 43 -4.06 6.87 -10.62
N LYS A 44 -2.87 6.67 -10.06
CA LYS A 44 -1.60 7.12 -10.67
C LYS A 44 -0.57 6.00 -10.59
N HIS A 45 -0.14 5.49 -11.75
CA HIS A 45 0.89 4.44 -11.87
C HIS A 45 0.63 3.22 -10.97
N TYR A 46 -0.62 2.76 -10.89
CA TYR A 46 -1.05 1.80 -9.86
C TYR A 46 -0.27 0.48 -9.89
N GLU A 47 0.04 -0.04 -11.07
CA GLU A 47 0.81 -1.29 -11.19
C GLU A 47 2.28 -1.10 -10.85
N SER A 48 2.89 0.04 -11.21
CA SER A 48 4.23 0.38 -10.73
C SER A 48 4.26 0.51 -9.22
N PHE A 49 3.24 1.12 -8.60
CA PHE A 49 3.08 1.17 -7.15
C PHE A 49 3.06 -0.23 -6.53
N LEU A 50 2.31 -1.17 -7.11
CA LEU A 50 2.28 -2.56 -6.64
C LEU A 50 3.63 -3.25 -6.78
N ARG A 51 4.36 -3.02 -7.88
CA ARG A 51 5.71 -3.59 -8.07
C ARG A 51 6.70 -3.06 -7.03
N HIS A 52 6.65 -1.77 -6.72
CA HIS A 52 7.48 -1.19 -5.65
C HIS A 52 7.14 -1.84 -4.30
N PHE A 53 5.85 -2.03 -3.98
CA PHE A 53 5.47 -2.70 -2.74
C PHE A 53 6.05 -4.13 -2.62
N HIS A 54 6.04 -4.90 -3.72
CA HIS A 54 6.68 -6.22 -3.74
C HIS A 54 8.21 -6.12 -3.56
N ALA A 55 8.85 -5.18 -4.26
CA ALA A 55 10.29 -4.97 -4.19
C ALA A 55 10.77 -4.54 -2.80
N CYS A 56 9.95 -3.79 -2.05
CA CYS A 56 10.27 -3.38 -0.68
C CYS A 56 9.95 -4.49 0.34
N TYR A 57 8.78 -5.13 0.23
CA TYR A 57 8.21 -5.90 1.35
C TYR A 57 8.09 -7.40 1.13
N HIS A 58 8.12 -7.91 -0.09
CA HIS A 58 7.89 -9.33 -0.35
C HIS A 58 9.22 -10.11 -0.33
N PRO A 59 9.42 -11.07 0.62
CA PRO A 59 10.69 -11.78 0.78
C PRO A 59 11.23 -12.48 -0.48
N GLN A 60 10.36 -12.90 -1.39
CA GLN A 60 10.79 -13.53 -2.66
C GLN A 60 11.34 -12.53 -3.70
N TYR A 61 11.04 -11.23 -3.56
CA TYR A 61 11.39 -10.18 -4.53
C TYR A 61 12.39 -9.15 -3.98
N ASN A 62 12.45 -8.99 -2.66
CA ASN A 62 13.29 -7.98 -1.98
C ASN A 62 14.65 -8.53 -1.50
N GLY A 63 15.08 -9.69 -1.99
CA GLY A 63 16.31 -10.34 -1.52
C GLY A 63 16.18 -10.97 -0.12
N ASN A 64 14.96 -11.37 0.25
CA ASN A 64 14.62 -11.99 1.54
C ASN A 64 14.92 -11.10 2.75
N GLN A 65 14.76 -9.79 2.58
CA GLN A 65 14.89 -8.83 3.66
C GLN A 65 13.60 -8.79 4.48
N PRO A 66 13.67 -8.98 5.81
CA PRO A 66 12.50 -8.87 6.65
C PRO A 66 12.13 -7.40 6.89
N VAL A 67 10.89 -7.16 7.32
CA VAL A 67 10.51 -5.88 7.92
C VAL A 67 11.23 -5.75 9.26
N ILE A 68 12.21 -4.84 9.32
CA ILE A 68 13.05 -4.66 10.52
C ILE A 68 12.31 -3.83 11.58
N HIS A 69 11.58 -2.81 11.14
CA HIS A 69 10.82 -1.91 12.01
C HIS A 69 9.38 -1.74 11.48
N PRO A 70 8.39 -1.59 12.37
CA PRO A 70 7.01 -1.35 11.93
C PRO A 70 6.91 -0.09 11.06
N GLN A 71 6.29 -0.22 9.89
CA GLN A 71 6.16 0.85 8.90
C GLN A 71 4.71 1.34 8.80
N PRO A 72 4.47 2.65 8.75
CA PRO A 72 3.14 3.17 8.43
C PRO A 72 2.72 2.76 7.02
N ALA A 73 1.45 2.40 6.87
CA ALA A 73 0.84 2.13 5.58
C ALA A 73 -0.62 2.58 5.58
N GLY A 74 -1.13 2.90 4.39
CA GLY A 74 -2.49 3.32 4.15
C GLY A 74 -3.26 2.27 3.37
N ILE A 75 -4.38 1.81 3.93
CA ILE A 75 -5.34 0.93 3.25
C ILE A 75 -6.62 1.68 2.89
N ALA A 76 -7.23 1.30 1.78
CA ALA A 76 -8.56 1.70 1.39
C ALA A 76 -9.56 0.75 2.06
N VAL A 77 -10.26 1.23 3.08
CA VAL A 77 -11.30 0.46 3.77
C VAL A 77 -12.50 0.31 2.86
N THR A 78 -13.01 -0.90 2.79
CA THR A 78 -14.21 -1.24 2.04
C THR A 78 -15.23 -1.94 2.94
N ASP A 79 -16.50 -1.87 2.58
CA ASP A 79 -17.54 -2.69 3.19
C ASP A 79 -17.48 -4.16 2.69
N THR A 80 -18.41 -4.99 3.17
CA THR A 80 -18.53 -6.40 2.75
C THR A 80 -18.92 -6.56 1.28
N GLY A 81 -19.43 -5.52 0.63
CA GLY A 81 -19.66 -5.43 -0.80
C GLY A 81 -18.43 -4.96 -1.59
N ALA A 82 -17.28 -4.80 -0.94
CA ALA A 82 -16.05 -4.24 -1.48
C ALA A 82 -16.17 -2.79 -1.99
N THR A 83 -17.17 -2.04 -1.51
CA THR A 83 -17.37 -0.62 -1.83
C THR A 83 -16.48 0.24 -0.96
N PHE A 84 -15.82 1.25 -1.55
CA PHE A 84 -14.96 2.18 -0.81
C PHE A 84 -15.73 2.93 0.28
N VAL A 85 -15.22 2.88 1.52
CA VAL A 85 -15.76 3.59 2.68
C VAL A 85 -14.85 4.75 3.08
N GLY A 86 -13.53 4.55 3.07
CA GLY A 86 -12.59 5.58 3.48
C GLY A 86 -11.13 5.13 3.49
N TRP A 87 -10.24 6.09 3.71
CA TRP A 87 -8.81 5.83 3.88
C TRP A 87 -8.51 5.53 5.34
N HIS A 88 -7.63 4.58 5.59
CA HIS A 88 -7.25 4.23 6.95
C HIS A 88 -5.76 3.93 7.09
N ALA A 89 -5.18 4.44 8.16
CA ALA A 89 -3.78 4.22 8.49
C ALA A 89 -3.63 3.00 9.39
N ILE A 90 -2.69 2.13 9.02
CA ILE A 90 -2.31 0.93 9.76
C ILE A 90 -0.80 0.89 9.91
N THR A 91 -0.32 -0.04 10.75
CA THR A 91 1.12 -0.30 10.88
C THR A 91 1.43 -1.67 10.31
N LEU A 92 2.22 -1.73 9.23
CA LEU A 92 2.79 -2.96 8.69
C LEU A 92 3.89 -3.45 9.64
N ILE A 93 3.73 -4.64 10.22
CA ILE A 93 4.63 -5.18 11.24
C ILE A 93 5.59 -6.20 10.64
N ARG A 94 5.08 -7.10 9.80
CA ARG A 94 5.87 -8.20 9.24
C ARG A 94 5.30 -8.65 7.90
N VAL A 95 6.18 -9.14 7.03
CA VAL A 95 5.80 -9.97 5.90
C VAL A 95 6.51 -11.31 6.02
N GLY A 96 5.79 -12.40 5.79
CA GLY A 96 6.38 -13.73 5.84
C GLY A 96 5.39 -14.84 5.57
N LEU A 97 5.91 -16.06 5.48
CA LEU A 97 5.11 -17.25 5.30
C LEU A 97 4.29 -17.56 6.56
N ASP A 98 3.06 -18.02 6.34
CA ASP A 98 2.21 -18.62 7.36
C ASP A 98 2.54 -20.11 7.56
N PRO A 99 1.89 -20.82 8.51
CA PRO A 99 2.14 -22.24 8.74
C PRO A 99 1.85 -23.17 7.55
N THR A 100 1.09 -22.71 6.56
CA THR A 100 0.76 -23.45 5.33
C THR A 100 1.70 -23.12 4.17
N GLY A 101 2.61 -22.16 4.36
CA GLY A 101 3.54 -21.71 3.33
C GLY A 101 2.99 -20.61 2.43
N GLN A 102 1.89 -19.94 2.81
CA GLN A 102 1.37 -18.78 2.06
C GLN A 102 2.03 -17.49 2.54
N MET A 103 2.46 -16.63 1.61
CA MET A 103 2.99 -15.31 1.97
C MET A 103 1.89 -14.37 2.45
N ARG A 104 2.09 -13.76 3.62
CA ARG A 104 1.11 -12.87 4.26
C ARG A 104 1.75 -11.57 4.73
N VAL A 105 0.93 -10.53 4.78
CA VAL A 105 1.23 -9.26 5.46
C VAL A 105 0.55 -9.28 6.82
N TYR A 106 1.32 -9.02 7.87
CA TYR A 106 0.88 -8.91 9.25
C TYR A 106 0.95 -7.44 9.67
N PHE A 107 -0.13 -6.93 10.23
CA PHE A 107 -0.29 -5.52 10.52
C PHE A 107 -1.10 -5.28 11.79
N PHE A 108 -0.94 -4.09 12.37
CA PHE A 108 -1.75 -3.61 13.47
C PHE A 108 -2.73 -2.54 12.97
N ASN A 109 -4.00 -2.70 13.34
CA ASN A 109 -5.06 -1.73 13.10
C ASN A 109 -5.44 -1.03 14.41
N PRO A 110 -5.07 0.26 14.61
CA PRO A 110 -5.25 0.95 15.89
C PRO A 110 -6.72 1.19 16.28
N ASN A 111 -7.63 1.23 15.31
CA ASN A 111 -9.04 1.55 15.58
C ASN A 111 -9.83 0.36 16.14
N ASN A 112 -9.22 -0.83 16.21
CA ASN A 112 -9.89 -2.08 16.57
C ASN A 112 -11.23 -2.26 15.83
N ASP A 113 -11.31 -1.69 14.62
CA ASP A 113 -12.53 -1.70 13.82
C ASP A 113 -12.75 -3.14 13.35
N SER A 114 -13.85 -3.73 13.78
CA SER A 114 -14.13 -5.16 13.68
C SER A 114 -14.56 -5.62 12.28
N GLY A 115 -14.54 -4.69 11.31
CA GLY A 115 -14.66 -4.98 9.88
C GLY A 115 -13.49 -5.83 9.40
N GLN A 116 -13.55 -7.12 9.70
CA GLN A 116 -12.62 -8.12 9.18
C GLN A 116 -12.92 -8.43 7.72
N ASP A 117 -14.16 -8.25 7.27
CA ASP A 117 -14.56 -8.52 5.90
C ASP A 117 -14.49 -7.26 5.03
N TRP A 118 -13.55 -7.26 4.09
CA TRP A 118 -13.29 -6.19 3.12
C TRP A 118 -13.91 -6.50 1.74
N GLY A 119 -14.86 -7.43 1.71
CA GLY A 119 -15.61 -7.84 0.54
C GLY A 119 -14.78 -8.61 -0.49
N HIS A 120 -15.48 -9.20 -1.46
CA HIS A 120 -14.89 -10.10 -2.47
C HIS A 120 -14.06 -11.25 -1.87
N GLY A 121 -14.44 -11.73 -0.69
CA GLY A 121 -13.77 -12.83 0.01
C GLY A 121 -12.48 -12.46 0.73
N ILE A 122 -12.12 -11.17 0.79
CA ILE A 122 -10.95 -10.70 1.55
C ILE A 122 -11.36 -10.51 3.00
N VAL A 123 -11.00 -11.46 3.85
CA VAL A 123 -11.30 -11.42 5.29
C VAL A 123 -10.01 -11.43 6.10
N VAL A 124 -9.78 -10.37 6.89
CA VAL A 124 -8.65 -10.22 7.80
C VAL A 124 -8.70 -11.32 8.85
N SER A 125 -7.62 -12.09 8.92
CA SER A 125 -7.42 -13.09 9.95
C SER A 125 -6.75 -12.46 11.16
N THR A 126 -7.15 -12.82 12.38
CA THR A 126 -6.49 -12.39 13.63
C THR A 126 -5.84 -13.55 14.38
N GLN A 127 -6.00 -14.76 13.87
CA GLN A 127 -5.43 -16.00 14.39
C GLN A 127 -5.47 -17.09 13.31
N GLY A 128 -4.68 -18.15 13.50
CA GLY A 128 -4.67 -19.33 12.65
C GLY A 128 -3.77 -19.25 11.42
N SER A 129 -3.28 -18.05 11.05
CA SER A 129 -2.36 -17.83 9.93
C SER A 129 -1.00 -17.28 10.38
N GLY A 130 -0.62 -17.55 11.63
CA GLY A 130 0.68 -17.13 12.20
C GLY A 130 0.71 -15.73 12.80
N GLU A 131 -0.46 -15.14 13.09
CA GLU A 131 -0.61 -13.88 13.80
C GLU A 131 -0.10 -13.98 15.24
N ARG A 132 0.54 -12.91 15.71
CA ARG A 132 0.85 -12.67 17.12
C ARG A 132 -0.25 -11.81 17.76
N PHE A 133 -0.25 -11.71 19.08
CA PHE A 133 -1.22 -10.89 19.79
C PHE A 133 -1.26 -9.44 19.25
N GLY A 134 -2.44 -8.99 18.83
CA GLY A 134 -2.68 -7.67 18.24
C GLY A 134 -2.49 -7.60 16.72
N GLU A 135 -2.00 -8.65 16.06
CA GLU A 135 -1.85 -8.67 14.60
C GLU A 135 -3.15 -9.09 13.90
N GLY A 136 -3.50 -8.35 12.85
CA GLY A 136 -4.31 -8.85 11.75
C GLY A 136 -3.40 -9.29 10.60
N SER A 137 -3.89 -10.17 9.74
CA SER A 137 -3.16 -10.58 8.55
C SER A 137 -4.05 -10.86 7.35
N LEU A 138 -3.47 -10.72 6.17
CA LEU A 138 -4.05 -11.11 4.89
C LEU A 138 -3.00 -11.78 4.00
N PRO A 139 -3.41 -12.62 3.04
CA PRO A 139 -2.54 -13.00 1.92
C PRO A 139 -1.95 -11.74 1.28
N PHE A 140 -0.67 -11.80 0.91
CA PHE A 140 0.07 -10.61 0.48
C PHE A 140 -0.62 -9.86 -0.66
N GLU A 141 -1.11 -10.59 -1.66
CA GLU A 141 -1.80 -10.04 -2.82
C GLU A 141 -3.13 -9.36 -2.45
N ASP A 142 -3.88 -9.93 -1.51
CA ASP A 142 -5.16 -9.37 -1.07
C ASP A 142 -4.96 -8.09 -0.25
N PHE A 143 -3.90 -8.06 0.59
CA PHE A 143 -3.47 -6.84 1.25
C PHE A 143 -3.04 -5.77 0.24
N ALA A 144 -2.18 -6.13 -0.73
CA ALA A 144 -1.70 -5.22 -1.76
C ALA A 144 -2.85 -4.66 -2.63
N ALA A 145 -3.90 -5.44 -2.87
CA ALA A 145 -5.10 -5.00 -3.59
C ALA A 145 -5.91 -3.92 -2.83
N ARG A 146 -5.67 -3.74 -1.53
CA ARG A 146 -6.32 -2.71 -0.67
C ARG A 146 -5.36 -1.61 -0.24
N LEU A 147 -4.08 -1.71 -0.57
CA LEU A 147 -3.07 -0.73 -0.25
C LEU A 147 -3.17 0.49 -1.19
N TYR A 148 -3.07 1.70 -0.63
CA TYR A 148 -2.96 2.94 -1.41
C TYR A 148 -1.73 3.78 -1.05
N LEU A 149 -1.09 3.51 0.10
CA LEU A 149 0.10 4.21 0.55
C LEU A 149 1.02 3.28 1.35
N PHE A 150 2.32 3.39 1.17
CA PHE A 150 3.31 2.76 2.05
C PHE A 150 4.60 3.58 2.10
N HIS A 151 5.34 3.46 3.21
CA HIS A 151 6.67 4.06 3.34
C HIS A 151 7.76 3.11 2.85
N ASP A 152 8.84 3.67 2.31
CA ASP A 152 10.06 2.97 1.94
C ASP A 152 11.22 3.57 2.73
N ASP A 153 12.09 2.73 3.29
CA ASP A 153 13.27 3.18 4.01
C ASP A 153 14.37 3.72 3.07
N GLY A 154 14.19 3.56 1.75
CA GLY A 154 15.08 4.06 0.71
C GLY A 154 16.43 3.32 0.68
N LEU A 155 16.58 2.28 1.51
CA LEU A 155 17.75 1.43 1.58
C LEU A 155 17.54 0.11 0.82
N THR A 156 16.31 -0.13 0.34
CA THR A 156 15.95 -1.29 -0.47
C THR A 156 16.86 -1.39 -1.69
N PRO A 157 17.71 -2.44 -1.81
CA PRO A 157 18.44 -2.70 -3.03
C PRO A 157 17.45 -2.90 -4.19
N LEU A 158 17.81 -2.47 -5.41
CA LEU A 158 16.97 -2.71 -6.58
C LEU A 158 16.55 -4.19 -6.64
N PRO A 159 15.26 -4.48 -6.89
CA PRO A 159 14.75 -5.84 -6.89
C PRO A 159 15.60 -6.71 -7.80
N THR A 160 16.12 -7.80 -7.25
CA THR A 160 16.98 -8.74 -8.00
C THR A 160 16.15 -9.69 -8.88
N VAL A 161 14.85 -9.81 -8.58
CA VAL A 161 13.89 -10.65 -9.29
C VAL A 161 12.68 -9.81 -9.69
N PRO A 162 12.31 -9.74 -10.99
CA PRO A 162 11.12 -9.03 -11.41
C PRO A 162 9.86 -9.77 -10.96
N VAL A 163 8.85 -9.00 -10.55
CA VAL A 163 7.52 -9.54 -10.24
C VAL A 163 6.80 -9.88 -11.55
N PRO A 164 6.18 -11.07 -11.68
CA PRO A 164 5.41 -11.44 -12.87
C PRO A 164 4.28 -10.45 -13.19
N ASP A 165 4.07 -10.19 -14.48
CA ASP A 165 3.08 -9.20 -14.93
C ASP A 165 1.63 -9.64 -14.67
N ASP A 166 1.35 -10.93 -14.84
CA ASP A 166 0.05 -11.53 -14.56
C ASP A 166 -0.34 -11.42 -13.08
N GLN A 167 0.64 -11.60 -12.18
CA GLN A 167 0.45 -11.37 -10.74
C GLN A 167 0.05 -9.91 -10.46
N ILE A 168 0.78 -8.94 -11.02
CA ILE A 168 0.49 -7.51 -10.84
C ILE A 168 -0.88 -7.13 -11.43
N VAL A 169 -1.20 -7.62 -12.63
CA VAL A 169 -2.49 -7.38 -13.29
C VAL A 169 -3.64 -7.97 -12.48
N SER A 170 -3.47 -9.17 -11.91
CA SER A 170 -4.46 -9.81 -11.04
C SER A 170 -4.77 -8.95 -9.80
N ILE A 171 -3.73 -8.50 -9.09
CA ILE A 171 -3.86 -7.64 -7.91
C ILE A 171 -4.50 -6.31 -8.26
N ALA A 172 -4.03 -5.65 -9.32
CA ALA A 172 -4.58 -4.38 -9.78
C ALA A 172 -6.06 -4.51 -10.18
N THR A 173 -6.44 -5.63 -10.79
CA THR A 173 -7.83 -5.94 -11.12
C THR A 173 -8.70 -6.07 -9.88
N LYS A 174 -8.23 -6.72 -8.80
CA LYS A 174 -8.94 -6.79 -7.51
C LYS A 174 -9.16 -5.39 -6.91
N GLY A 175 -8.16 -4.52 -6.95
CA GLY A 175 -8.27 -3.12 -6.50
C GLY A 175 -9.27 -2.32 -7.33
N ARG A 176 -9.16 -2.39 -8.67
CA ARG A 176 -10.05 -1.71 -9.63
C ARG A 176 -11.51 -2.15 -9.55
N LYS A 177 -11.77 -3.41 -9.18
CA LYS A 177 -13.12 -3.94 -8.93
C LYS A 177 -13.68 -3.57 -7.56
N SER A 178 -12.91 -2.91 -6.69
CA SER A 178 -13.29 -2.58 -5.32
C SER A 178 -13.13 -1.08 -5.04
N TRP A 179 -12.18 -0.69 -4.19
CA TRP A 179 -12.00 0.67 -3.72
C TRP A 179 -11.64 1.68 -4.82
N ALA A 180 -11.05 1.19 -5.91
CA ALA A 180 -10.69 2.01 -7.06
C ALA A 180 -11.76 2.02 -8.16
N ALA A 181 -12.91 1.38 -7.94
CA ALA A 181 -14.02 1.42 -8.90
C ALA A 181 -14.45 2.87 -9.18
N GLY A 182 -14.62 3.21 -10.46
CA GLY A 182 -15.03 4.54 -10.90
C GLY A 182 -13.93 5.62 -10.85
N ARG A 183 -12.72 5.31 -10.37
CA ARG A 183 -11.58 6.24 -10.44
C ARG A 183 -11.01 6.28 -11.85
N ILE A 184 -10.65 7.48 -12.31
CA ILE A 184 -9.89 7.67 -13.55
C ILE A 184 -8.48 7.09 -13.32
N ASP A 185 -7.94 6.36 -14.30
CA ASP A 185 -6.54 5.93 -14.30
C ASP A 185 -5.74 6.89 -15.19
N LEU A 186 -4.88 7.71 -14.57
CA LEU A 186 -4.13 8.76 -15.28
C LEU A 186 -3.00 8.19 -16.14
N CYS A 187 -2.50 7.01 -15.79
CA CYS A 187 -1.39 6.36 -16.46
C CYS A 187 -1.62 4.84 -16.44
N PRO A 188 -2.59 4.34 -17.22
CA PRO A 188 -2.84 2.91 -17.30
C PRO A 188 -1.61 2.24 -17.91
N THR A 189 -1.06 1.24 -17.23
CA THR A 189 -0.04 0.38 -17.82
C THR A 189 -0.63 -0.26 -19.06
N THR A 190 0.04 -0.11 -20.20
CA THR A 190 -0.36 -0.79 -21.42
C THR A 190 0.03 -2.27 -21.26
N PRO A 191 -0.89 -3.24 -21.47
CA PRO A 191 -0.50 -4.63 -21.51
C PRO A 191 0.54 -4.83 -22.63
N GLN A 192 1.68 -5.48 -22.30
CA GLN A 192 2.66 -5.93 -23.31
C GLN A 192 2.10 -7.10 -24.12
#